data_AF-A0A7K5HT51-F1
#
_entry.id   AF-A0A7K5HT51-F1
#
_cell.length_a   1.000
_cell.length_b   1.000
_cell.length_c   1.000
_cell.angle_alpha   90.00
_cell.angle_beta   90.00
_cell.angle_gamma   90.00
#
_symmetry.space_group_name_H-M   'P 1'
#
loop_
_entity.id
_entity.type
_entity.pdbx_description
1 polymer ?
#
loop_
_entity_poly.entity_id
_entity_poly.type
_entity_poly.pdbx_seq_one_letter_code
_entity_poly.pdbx_strand_id
1 'polypeptide(L)'
;LAAVSDVFVENYLPGKLAEMGLGYEDIKKIAPHIVYCSITGYGQTGPMVQRGGYDSIAAAVSGLMHITGHEDGEPVRPGVAMTDLATGLYTYGAIMAGLLQRYKTGKGLHIDCNLLSSQVACLTHVAASYLNSKIEAKRWGTAHGSIVPYQAFKTKDGYIVVGAGNDQQFVTVCKILNLPEVSKDSRYKTNNLRVQNRKELIDILSTRFSEKTTIKWLQLFEGSGVPYGPINNMQQVFSDPQV
;
A
#
# COMPACT_ATOMS: atom_id res chain seq x y z
N LEU A 1 -0.28 -37.29 -7.05
CA LEU A 1 0.33 -35.95 -6.90
C LEU A 1 0.45 -35.55 -5.43
N ALA A 2 -0.65 -35.34 -4.69
CA ALA A 2 -0.58 -34.89 -3.30
C ALA A 2 0.37 -35.68 -2.38
N ALA A 3 0.45 -37.01 -2.50
CA ALA A 3 1.35 -37.85 -1.69
C ALA A 3 2.86 -37.59 -1.91
N VAL A 4 3.24 -36.91 -2.98
CA VAL A 4 4.64 -36.60 -3.33
C VAL A 4 4.88 -35.08 -3.45
N SER A 5 3.92 -34.26 -3.05
CA SER A 5 3.99 -32.79 -3.13
C SER A 5 4.07 -32.19 -1.73
N ASP A 6 4.85 -31.13 -1.59
CA ASP A 6 5.02 -30.45 -0.30
C ASP A 6 3.89 -29.48 0.04
N VAL A 7 3.35 -28.84 -0.99
CA VAL A 7 2.37 -27.77 -0.89
C VAL A 7 1.25 -28.00 -1.90
N PHE A 8 0.01 -27.81 -1.47
CA PHE A 8 -1.17 -27.77 -2.34
C PHE A 8 -1.80 -26.39 -2.21
N VAL A 9 -1.96 -25.67 -3.32
CA VAL A 9 -2.54 -24.32 -3.33
C VAL A 9 -3.78 -24.31 -4.20
N GLU A 10 -4.84 -23.71 -3.70
CA GLU A 10 -6.12 -23.59 -4.41
C GLU A 10 -6.85 -22.30 -4.05
N ASN A 11 -7.74 -21.85 -4.93
CA ASN A 11 -8.51 -20.62 -4.78
C ASN A 11 -10.00 -20.78 -5.14
N TYR A 12 -10.56 -21.97 -4.93
CA TYR A 12 -11.98 -22.19 -5.11
C TYR A 12 -12.79 -21.59 -3.95
N LEU A 13 -14.10 -21.47 -4.13
CA LEU A 13 -14.99 -21.16 -3.01
C LEU A 13 -14.88 -22.24 -1.92
N PRO A 14 -14.94 -21.85 -0.63
CA PRO A 14 -14.95 -22.78 0.50
C PRO A 14 -15.91 -23.97 0.29
N GLY A 15 -15.38 -25.18 0.47
CA GLY A 15 -16.11 -26.44 0.32
C GLY A 15 -16.08 -27.04 -1.08
N LYS A 16 -15.76 -26.27 -2.13
CA LYS A 16 -15.88 -26.77 -3.52
C LYS A 16 -14.99 -27.97 -3.82
N LEU A 17 -13.73 -27.96 -3.37
CA LEU A 17 -12.84 -29.10 -3.56
C LEU A 17 -13.20 -30.29 -2.65
N ALA A 18 -13.87 -30.06 -1.52
CA ALA A 18 -14.36 -31.16 -0.68
C ALA A 18 -15.43 -32.00 -1.40
N GLU A 19 -16.29 -31.37 -2.22
CA GLU A 19 -17.26 -32.08 -3.08
C GLU A 19 -16.57 -33.04 -4.07
N MET A 20 -15.30 -32.77 -4.40
CA MET A 20 -14.49 -33.56 -5.33
C MET A 20 -13.56 -34.55 -4.61
N GLY A 21 -13.62 -34.64 -3.27
CA GLY A 21 -12.69 -35.45 -2.47
C GLY A 21 -11.27 -34.89 -2.43
N LEU A 22 -11.11 -33.59 -2.69
CA LEU A 22 -9.85 -32.86 -2.75
C LEU A 22 -9.74 -31.77 -1.66
N GLY A 23 -10.68 -31.75 -0.70
CA GLY A 23 -10.60 -30.84 0.44
C GLY A 23 -9.45 -31.18 1.38
N TYR A 24 -9.10 -30.26 2.28
CA TYR A 24 -7.99 -30.46 3.21
C TYR A 24 -8.10 -31.77 4.02
N GLU A 25 -9.28 -32.07 4.59
CA GLU A 25 -9.48 -33.28 5.37
C GLU A 25 -9.35 -34.57 4.54
N ASP A 26 -9.61 -34.52 3.23
CA ASP A 26 -9.43 -35.66 2.33
C ASP A 26 -7.97 -35.83 1.95
N ILE A 27 -7.30 -34.75 1.55
CA ILE A 27 -5.88 -34.75 1.19
C ILE A 27 -5.01 -35.16 2.38
N LYS A 28 -5.33 -34.70 3.59
CA LYS A 28 -4.60 -35.01 4.83
C LYS A 28 -4.57 -36.51 5.13
N LYS A 29 -5.60 -37.29 4.73
CA LYS A 29 -5.63 -38.75 4.90
C LYS A 29 -4.52 -39.45 4.12
N ILE A 30 -4.18 -38.94 2.92
CA ILE A 30 -3.16 -39.52 2.03
C ILE A 30 -1.80 -38.81 2.13
N ALA A 31 -1.77 -37.55 2.54
CA ALA A 31 -0.58 -36.71 2.62
C ALA A 31 -0.60 -35.86 3.92
N PRO A 32 -0.45 -36.47 5.11
CA PRO A 32 -0.52 -35.76 6.39
C PRO A 32 0.61 -34.73 6.60
N HIS A 33 1.63 -34.76 5.74
CA HIS A 33 2.74 -33.82 5.72
C HIS A 33 2.44 -32.55 4.90
N ILE A 34 1.35 -32.51 4.12
CA ILE A 34 1.15 -31.44 3.15
C ILE A 34 0.85 -30.09 3.81
N VAL A 35 1.41 -29.02 3.26
CA VAL A 35 0.93 -27.66 3.55
C VAL A 35 -0.18 -27.35 2.55
N TYR A 36 -1.43 -27.43 3.00
CA TYR A 36 -2.60 -27.11 2.17
C TYR A 36 -2.94 -25.64 2.34
N CYS A 37 -3.02 -24.87 1.26
CA CYS A 37 -3.32 -23.44 1.30
C CYS A 37 -4.56 -23.11 0.45
N SER A 38 -5.57 -22.56 1.10
CA SER A 38 -6.74 -21.98 0.46
C SER A 38 -6.59 -20.47 0.34
N ILE A 39 -6.91 -19.91 -0.82
CA ILE A 39 -6.94 -18.47 -1.06
C ILE A 39 -8.36 -18.07 -1.49
N THR A 40 -9.08 -17.36 -0.63
CA THR A 40 -10.50 -17.04 -0.88
C THR A 40 -10.79 -15.55 -0.76
N GLY A 41 -12.00 -15.12 -1.10
CA GLY A 41 -12.41 -13.72 -0.91
C GLY A 41 -12.47 -13.30 0.56
N TYR A 42 -13.05 -14.15 1.41
CA TYR A 42 -13.47 -13.80 2.77
C TYR A 42 -13.06 -14.81 3.85
N GLY A 43 -12.32 -15.85 3.49
CA GLY A 43 -11.88 -16.92 4.39
C GLY A 43 -12.79 -18.13 4.39
N GLN A 44 -12.39 -19.16 5.13
CA GLN A 44 -13.14 -20.42 5.32
C GLN A 44 -14.23 -20.31 6.39
N THR A 45 -14.38 -19.14 7.03
CA THR A 45 -15.31 -18.93 8.16
C THR A 45 -16.03 -17.59 8.06
N GLY A 46 -17.04 -17.39 8.90
CA GLY A 46 -17.78 -16.14 8.99
C GLY A 46 -18.93 -16.01 7.98
N PRO A 47 -19.71 -14.92 8.05
CA PRO A 47 -20.97 -14.79 7.32
C PRO A 47 -20.81 -14.64 5.80
N MET A 48 -19.62 -14.27 5.30
CA MET A 48 -19.34 -14.08 3.88
C MET A 48 -18.63 -15.29 3.24
N VAL A 49 -18.52 -16.43 3.93
CA VAL A 49 -17.75 -17.61 3.48
C VAL A 49 -18.16 -18.13 2.10
N GLN A 50 -19.44 -18.06 1.74
CA GLN A 50 -19.94 -18.51 0.42
C GLN A 50 -19.96 -17.41 -0.65
N ARG A 51 -19.49 -16.21 -0.33
CA ARG A 51 -19.51 -15.07 -1.26
C ARG A 51 -18.26 -15.09 -2.15
N GLY A 52 -18.45 -14.93 -3.45
CA GLY A 52 -17.35 -14.69 -4.38
C GLY A 52 -16.59 -13.41 -4.03
N GLY A 53 -15.25 -13.47 -4.07
CA GLY A 53 -14.39 -12.32 -3.85
C GLY A 53 -13.44 -12.11 -5.03
N TYR A 54 -13.47 -10.89 -5.57
CA TYR A 54 -12.44 -10.38 -6.47
C TYR A 54 -11.77 -9.18 -5.83
N ASP A 55 -10.54 -8.88 -6.24
CA ASP A 55 -9.72 -7.76 -5.77
C ASP A 55 -10.51 -6.47 -5.53
N SER A 56 -11.25 -5.98 -6.52
CA SER A 56 -11.97 -4.70 -6.41
C SER A 56 -13.04 -4.72 -5.32
N ILE A 57 -13.72 -5.85 -5.15
CA ILE A 57 -14.75 -5.99 -4.13
C ILE A 57 -14.08 -6.05 -2.75
N ALA A 58 -12.98 -6.79 -2.62
CA ALA A 58 -12.23 -6.84 -1.37
C ALA A 58 -11.62 -5.47 -1.00
N ALA A 59 -11.06 -4.74 -1.96
CA ALA A 59 -10.56 -3.37 -1.80
C ALA A 59 -11.67 -2.38 -1.41
N ALA A 60 -12.88 -2.54 -1.93
CA ALA A 60 -14.03 -1.73 -1.54
C ALA A 60 -14.45 -2.04 -0.09
N VAL A 61 -14.70 -3.32 0.22
CA VAL A 61 -15.21 -3.76 1.54
C VAL A 61 -14.21 -3.49 2.66
N SER A 62 -12.92 -3.62 2.38
CA SER A 62 -11.85 -3.34 3.35
C SER A 62 -11.60 -1.85 3.59
N GLY A 63 -12.13 -0.94 2.76
CA GLY A 63 -11.94 0.50 2.90
C GLY A 63 -10.75 1.09 2.11
N LEU A 64 -9.99 0.29 1.34
CA LEU A 64 -8.91 0.81 0.49
C LEU A 64 -9.43 1.85 -0.51
N MET A 65 -10.56 1.58 -1.17
CA MET A 65 -11.14 2.53 -2.14
C MET A 65 -11.60 3.82 -1.46
N HIS A 66 -12.09 3.75 -0.22
CA HIS A 66 -12.56 4.92 0.53
C HIS A 66 -11.45 5.97 0.72
N ILE A 67 -10.21 5.51 0.90
CA ILE A 67 -9.03 6.36 1.15
C ILE A 67 -8.21 6.66 -0.11
N THR A 68 -8.58 6.09 -1.26
CA THR A 68 -7.84 6.24 -2.52
C THR A 68 -8.57 7.22 -3.45
N GLY A 69 -7.85 8.24 -3.93
CA GLY A 69 -8.36 9.24 -4.88
C GLY A 69 -8.10 10.67 -4.44
N HIS A 70 -8.65 11.63 -5.17
CA HIS A 70 -8.58 13.05 -4.81
C HIS A 70 -9.48 13.36 -3.60
N GLU A 71 -9.10 14.37 -2.80
CA GLU A 71 -9.76 14.72 -1.51
C GLU A 71 -11.28 14.94 -1.67
N ASP A 72 -11.68 15.69 -2.68
CA ASP A 72 -13.10 15.97 -3.00
C ASP A 72 -13.62 15.16 -4.21
N GLY A 73 -12.86 14.15 -4.64
CA GLY A 73 -13.22 13.29 -5.78
C GLY A 73 -13.96 12.03 -5.37
N GLU A 74 -14.53 11.34 -6.35
CA GLU A 74 -15.07 9.99 -6.18
C GLU A 74 -13.98 9.00 -5.72
N PRO A 75 -14.33 7.95 -4.96
CA PRO A 75 -13.43 6.84 -4.68
C PRO A 75 -12.89 6.22 -5.97
N VAL A 76 -11.60 5.90 -6.01
CA VAL A 76 -10.98 5.21 -7.16
C VAL A 76 -10.30 3.92 -6.74
N ARG A 77 -10.23 2.97 -7.67
CA ARG A 77 -9.43 1.76 -7.51
C ARG A 77 -7.95 2.07 -7.79
N PRO A 78 -7.00 1.47 -7.06
CA PRO A 78 -5.60 1.41 -7.50
C PRO A 78 -5.45 0.84 -8.92
N GLY A 79 -4.40 1.27 -9.64
CA GLY A 79 -4.18 0.88 -11.05
C GLY A 79 -3.82 -0.59 -11.29
N VAL A 80 -3.63 -1.38 -10.23
CA VAL A 80 -3.34 -2.82 -10.26
C VAL A 80 -4.19 -3.54 -9.21
N ALA A 81 -4.26 -4.86 -9.29
CA ALA A 81 -4.94 -5.69 -8.30
C ALA A 81 -4.15 -5.77 -6.97
N MET A 82 -4.12 -4.65 -6.25
CA MET A 82 -3.30 -4.49 -5.04
C MET A 82 -3.67 -5.48 -3.94
N THR A 83 -4.96 -5.83 -3.81
CA THR A 83 -5.42 -6.80 -2.83
C THR A 83 -4.94 -8.20 -3.21
N ASP A 84 -5.05 -8.59 -4.48
CA ASP A 84 -4.56 -9.89 -4.94
C ASP A 84 -3.03 -10.00 -4.75
N LEU A 85 -2.29 -8.95 -5.08
CA LEU A 85 -0.83 -8.89 -4.89
C LEU A 85 -0.44 -9.03 -3.41
N ALA A 86 -1.11 -8.28 -2.53
CA ALA A 86 -0.90 -8.35 -1.09
C ALA A 86 -1.22 -9.75 -0.55
N THR A 87 -2.36 -10.33 -0.94
CA THR A 87 -2.73 -11.69 -0.53
C THR A 87 -1.72 -12.71 -1.03
N GLY A 88 -1.24 -12.62 -2.27
CA GLY A 88 -0.19 -13.49 -2.78
C GLY A 88 1.09 -13.45 -1.92
N LEU A 89 1.52 -12.25 -1.50
CA LEU A 89 2.68 -12.08 -0.62
C LEU A 89 2.44 -12.63 0.79
N TYR A 90 1.26 -12.40 1.38
CA TYR A 90 0.89 -13.00 2.67
C TYR A 90 0.83 -14.53 2.58
N THR A 91 0.22 -15.07 1.52
CA THR A 91 0.13 -16.50 1.27
C THR A 91 1.52 -17.13 1.12
N TYR A 92 2.41 -16.50 0.36
CA TYR A 92 3.80 -16.95 0.25
C TYR A 92 4.47 -17.04 1.63
N GLY A 93 4.37 -15.98 2.45
CA GLY A 93 4.92 -15.98 3.80
C GLY A 93 4.32 -17.06 4.70
N ALA A 94 2.99 -17.27 4.61
CA ALA A 94 2.30 -18.30 5.38
C ALA A 94 2.74 -19.72 4.97
N ILE A 95 2.88 -19.99 3.67
CA ILE A 95 3.38 -21.27 3.16
C ILE A 95 4.80 -21.53 3.66
N MET A 96 5.69 -20.53 3.61
CA MET A 96 7.06 -20.65 4.11
C MET A 96 7.09 -20.96 5.62
N ALA A 97 6.25 -20.28 6.41
CA ALA A 97 6.10 -20.59 7.84
C ALA A 97 5.54 -22.01 8.07
N GLY A 98 4.58 -22.43 7.25
CA GLY A 98 4.02 -23.77 7.27
C GLY A 98 5.03 -24.87 6.97
N LEU A 99 5.88 -24.66 5.96
CA LEU A 99 6.97 -25.57 5.62
C LEU A 99 8.00 -25.66 6.75
N LEU A 100 8.32 -24.54 7.42
CA LEU A 100 9.21 -24.54 8.59
C LEU A 100 8.59 -25.31 9.78
N GLN A 101 7.29 -25.14 10.05
CA GLN A 101 6.58 -25.93 11.06
C GLN A 101 6.64 -27.42 10.72
N ARG A 102 6.35 -27.78 9.46
CA ARG A 102 6.41 -29.15 8.99
C ARG A 102 7.80 -29.75 9.19
N TYR A 103 8.86 -29.01 8.88
CA TYR A 103 10.24 -29.48 9.09
C TYR A 103 10.50 -29.84 10.56
N LYS A 104 9.95 -29.08 11.51
CA LYS A 104 10.11 -29.33 12.94
C LYS A 104 9.23 -30.46 13.49
N THR A 105 8.05 -30.66 12.91
CA THR A 105 6.99 -31.51 13.49
C THR A 105 6.69 -32.77 12.69
N GLY A 106 7.14 -32.83 11.44
CA GLY A 106 6.75 -33.83 10.44
C GLY A 106 5.30 -33.69 9.94
N LYS A 107 4.53 -32.71 10.44
CA LYS A 107 3.09 -32.57 10.15
C LYS A 107 2.81 -31.32 9.33
N GLY A 108 1.91 -31.49 8.36
CA GLY A 108 1.33 -30.42 7.59
C GLY A 108 0.32 -29.58 8.36
N LEU A 109 -0.35 -28.66 7.66
CA LEU A 109 -1.41 -27.81 8.18
C LEU A 109 -2.29 -27.28 7.05
N HIS A 110 -3.45 -26.71 7.42
CA HIS A 110 -4.28 -25.91 6.52
C HIS A 110 -4.03 -24.44 6.78
N ILE A 111 -3.67 -23.71 5.73
CA ILE A 111 -3.56 -22.25 5.70
C ILE A 111 -4.82 -21.70 5.05
N ASP A 112 -5.53 -20.84 5.79
CA ASP A 112 -6.65 -20.05 5.29
C ASP A 112 -6.19 -18.61 5.04
N CYS A 113 -5.90 -18.29 3.78
CA CYS A 113 -5.61 -16.93 3.35
C CYS A 113 -6.82 -16.34 2.63
N ASN A 114 -7.05 -15.04 2.83
CA ASN A 114 -8.13 -14.36 2.13
C ASN A 114 -7.87 -12.90 1.80
N LEU A 115 -8.56 -12.43 0.76
CA LEU A 115 -8.44 -11.08 0.23
C LEU A 115 -8.79 -10.01 1.28
N LEU A 116 -9.91 -10.18 1.99
CA LEU A 116 -10.38 -9.20 2.98
C LEU A 116 -9.36 -8.97 4.09
N SER A 117 -8.91 -10.04 4.77
CA SER A 117 -7.95 -9.95 5.87
C SER A 117 -6.62 -9.36 5.41
N SER A 118 -6.14 -9.76 4.23
CA SER A 118 -4.91 -9.24 3.64
C SER A 118 -5.01 -7.73 3.43
N GLN A 119 -6.11 -7.26 2.84
CA GLN A 119 -6.27 -5.85 2.54
C GLN A 119 -6.51 -4.99 3.78
N VAL A 120 -7.24 -5.51 4.78
CA VAL A 120 -7.40 -4.84 6.07
C VAL A 120 -6.04 -4.68 6.77
N ALA A 121 -5.17 -5.70 6.71
CA ALA A 121 -3.81 -5.60 7.26
C ALA A 121 -2.99 -4.51 6.56
N CYS A 122 -3.17 -4.33 5.24
CA CYS A 122 -2.48 -3.28 4.47
C CYS A 122 -2.90 -1.84 4.83
N LEU A 123 -4.01 -1.61 5.54
CA LEU A 123 -4.40 -0.26 5.98
C LEU A 123 -3.46 0.34 7.04
N THR A 124 -2.71 -0.52 7.75
CA THR A 124 -1.63 -0.13 8.68
C THR A 124 -1.98 1.05 9.60
N HIS A 125 -1.36 2.20 9.38
CA HIS A 125 -1.49 3.40 10.18
C HIS A 125 -2.86 4.08 10.05
N VAL A 126 -3.54 3.94 8.91
CA VAL A 126 -4.88 4.51 8.69
C VAL A 126 -5.89 3.81 9.60
N ALA A 127 -5.84 2.47 9.63
CA ALA A 127 -6.65 1.68 10.56
C ALA A 127 -6.30 2.00 12.02
N ALA A 128 -5.00 2.15 12.34
CA ALA A 128 -4.57 2.51 13.68
C ALA A 128 -5.11 3.88 14.15
N SER A 129 -5.14 4.89 13.27
CA SER A 129 -5.72 6.21 13.59
C SER A 129 -7.20 6.11 13.95
N TYR A 130 -7.98 5.34 13.19
CA TYR A 130 -9.39 5.11 13.50
C TYR A 130 -9.57 4.31 14.80
N LEU A 131 -8.84 3.20 14.97
CA LEU A 131 -8.97 2.34 16.15
C LEU A 131 -8.60 3.06 17.45
N ASN A 132 -7.52 3.85 17.43
CA ASN A 132 -6.99 4.51 18.62
C ASN A 132 -7.63 5.88 18.92
N SER A 133 -8.11 6.59 17.89
CA SER A 133 -8.54 8.00 18.06
C SER A 133 -9.87 8.34 17.39
N LYS A 134 -10.53 7.38 16.73
CA LYS A 134 -11.81 7.58 16.00
C LYS A 134 -11.75 8.68 14.94
N ILE A 135 -10.53 8.96 14.45
CA ILE A 135 -10.32 9.88 13.34
C ILE A 135 -10.61 9.11 12.06
N GLU A 136 -11.69 9.51 11.37
CA GLU A 136 -12.05 8.90 10.09
C GLU A 136 -11.02 9.26 9.01
N ALA A 137 -10.72 8.28 8.16
CA ALA A 137 -9.83 8.45 7.05
C ALA A 137 -10.49 9.25 5.94
N LYS A 138 -9.67 9.87 5.09
CA LYS A 138 -10.15 10.53 3.88
C LYS A 138 -9.13 10.38 2.75
N ARG A 139 -9.57 10.73 1.55
CA ARG A 139 -8.72 10.80 0.37
C ARG A 139 -7.81 12.01 0.46
N TRP A 140 -6.57 11.84 0.02
CA TRP A 140 -5.55 12.91 0.05
C TRP A 140 -4.88 13.14 -1.30
N GLY A 141 -5.34 12.48 -2.37
CA GLY A 141 -4.62 12.43 -3.64
C GLY A 141 -3.24 11.82 -3.44
N THR A 142 -2.20 12.59 -3.72
CA THR A 142 -0.80 12.20 -3.53
C THR A 142 -0.22 12.67 -2.19
N ALA A 143 -1.00 13.39 -1.38
CA ALA A 143 -0.50 13.99 -0.15
C ALA A 143 -0.51 13.04 1.04
N HIS A 144 0.47 13.20 1.94
CA HIS A 144 0.44 12.58 3.26
C HIS A 144 -0.55 13.32 4.16
N GLY A 145 -1.33 12.60 4.97
CA GLY A 145 -2.36 13.21 5.82
C GLY A 145 -1.81 14.03 6.99
N SER A 146 -0.62 13.69 7.50
CA SER A 146 -0.05 14.31 8.71
C SER A 146 1.34 14.93 8.53
N ILE A 147 1.90 14.94 7.31
CA ILE A 147 3.24 15.49 7.04
C ILE A 147 3.12 16.46 5.86
N VAL A 148 3.63 17.68 6.02
CA VAL A 148 3.56 18.73 4.99
C VAL A 148 4.92 19.44 4.88
N PRO A 149 5.47 19.67 3.67
CA PRO A 149 5.04 19.08 2.40
C PRO A 149 5.45 17.60 2.30
N TYR A 150 4.51 16.75 1.95
CA TYR A 150 4.77 15.40 1.47
C TYR A 150 3.71 15.07 0.44
N GLN A 151 3.96 15.41 -0.83
CA GLN A 151 3.00 15.22 -1.92
C GLN A 151 3.64 15.37 -3.30
N ALA A 152 2.87 15.09 -4.35
CA ALA A 152 3.22 15.47 -5.70
C ALA A 152 2.94 16.96 -5.96
N PHE A 153 3.86 17.59 -6.70
CA PHE A 153 3.78 18.95 -7.21
C PHE A 153 3.89 18.93 -8.72
N LYS A 154 3.03 19.69 -9.41
CA LYS A 154 3.11 19.87 -10.85
C LYS A 154 4.33 20.71 -11.20
N THR A 155 5.11 20.24 -12.17
CA THR A 155 6.25 20.96 -12.75
C THR A 155 5.85 21.50 -14.13
N LYS A 156 6.80 22.10 -14.86
CA LYS A 156 6.53 22.64 -16.21
C LYS A 156 6.10 21.55 -17.21
N ASP A 157 6.56 20.32 -17.03
CA ASP A 157 6.44 19.22 -17.99
C ASP A 157 6.01 17.87 -17.37
N GLY A 158 5.68 17.84 -16.06
CA GLY A 158 5.24 16.63 -15.39
C GLY A 158 4.95 16.85 -13.90
N TYR A 159 5.43 15.93 -13.06
CA TYR A 159 5.26 15.98 -11.62
C TYR A 159 6.53 15.53 -10.89
N ILE A 160 6.79 16.15 -9.74
CA ILE A 160 7.78 15.72 -8.76
C ILE A 160 7.09 15.46 -7.43
N VAL A 161 7.40 14.35 -6.78
CA VAL A 161 7.03 14.06 -5.39
C VAL A 161 8.16 14.54 -4.50
N VAL A 162 7.84 15.33 -3.47
CA VAL A 162 8.81 15.80 -2.47
C VAL A 162 8.26 15.52 -1.09
N GLY A 163 9.07 14.88 -0.24
CA GLY A 163 8.76 14.56 1.14
C GLY A 163 9.70 15.24 2.13
N ALA A 164 9.22 16.25 2.85
CA ALA A 164 9.91 16.84 3.99
C ALA A 164 9.33 16.25 5.30
N GLY A 165 9.92 15.15 5.75
CA GLY A 165 9.50 14.41 6.95
C GLY A 165 9.81 15.12 8.28
N ASN A 166 10.64 16.16 8.27
CA ASN A 166 10.98 16.95 9.46
C ASN A 166 11.26 18.42 9.11
N ASP A 167 11.39 19.25 10.14
CA ASP A 167 11.55 20.71 10.00
C ASP A 167 12.87 21.10 9.30
N GLN A 168 13.94 20.33 9.50
CA GLN A 168 15.22 20.58 8.83
C GLN A 168 15.15 20.30 7.32
N GLN A 169 14.44 19.24 6.92
CA GLN A 169 14.16 18.95 5.52
C GLN A 169 13.28 20.03 4.91
N PHE A 170 12.28 20.54 5.64
CA PHE A 170 11.45 21.65 5.15
C PHE A 170 12.26 22.93 4.90
N VAL A 171 13.15 23.30 5.82
CA VAL A 171 14.08 24.42 5.61
C VAL A 171 14.93 24.21 4.35
N THR A 172 15.37 22.98 4.11
CA THR A 172 16.17 22.61 2.92
C THR A 172 15.36 22.73 1.63
N VAL A 173 14.11 22.25 1.62
CA VAL A 173 13.16 22.43 0.50
C VAL A 173 12.98 23.91 0.20
N CYS A 174 12.68 24.74 1.21
CA CYS A 174 12.53 26.18 1.03
C CYS A 174 13.79 26.84 0.44
N LYS A 175 14.99 26.44 0.88
CA LYS A 175 16.25 26.93 0.29
C LYS A 175 16.39 26.56 -1.18
N ILE A 176 16.15 25.30 -1.55
CA ILE A 176 16.22 24.82 -2.95
C ILE A 176 15.22 25.57 -3.85
N LEU A 177 14.04 25.86 -3.31
CA LEU A 177 13.00 26.62 -3.97
C LEU A 177 13.29 28.13 -4.00
N ASN A 178 14.38 28.63 -3.41
CA ASN A 178 14.66 30.06 -3.23
C ASN A 178 13.52 30.79 -2.50
N LEU A 179 12.94 30.15 -1.48
CA LEU A 179 11.89 30.68 -0.59
C LEU A 179 12.32 30.62 0.88
N PRO A 180 13.54 31.07 1.26
CA PRO A 180 14.04 30.91 2.63
C PRO A 180 13.16 31.59 3.69
N GLU A 181 12.47 32.67 3.34
CA GLU A 181 11.51 33.39 4.20
C GLU A 181 10.31 32.53 4.61
N VAL A 182 9.81 31.66 3.72
CA VAL A 182 8.71 30.74 4.03
C VAL A 182 9.07 29.84 5.19
N SER A 183 10.31 29.34 5.26
CA SER A 183 10.76 28.51 6.38
C SER A 183 10.89 29.25 7.71
N LYS A 184 10.93 30.59 7.69
CA LYS A 184 11.05 31.45 8.88
C LYS A 184 9.70 31.96 9.38
N ASP A 185 8.66 31.91 8.54
CA ASP A 185 7.29 32.30 8.87
C ASP A 185 6.79 31.47 10.08
N SER A 186 6.21 32.15 11.07
CA SER A 186 5.70 31.52 12.29
C SER A 186 4.63 30.47 12.00
N ARG A 187 3.94 30.52 10.86
CA ARG A 187 2.93 29.55 10.43
C ARG A 187 3.50 28.23 9.91
N TYR A 188 4.81 28.16 9.60
CA TYR A 188 5.41 26.99 8.93
C TYR A 188 6.62 26.40 9.69
N LYS A 189 6.94 26.94 10.87
CA LYS A 189 8.12 26.53 11.66
C LYS A 189 8.17 25.05 12.03
N THR A 190 7.02 24.45 12.34
CA THR A 190 6.91 23.03 12.73
C THR A 190 5.95 22.28 11.83
N ASN A 191 6.08 20.96 11.74
CA ASN A 191 5.16 20.14 10.94
C ASN A 191 3.69 20.36 11.32
N ASN A 192 3.37 20.45 12.61
CA ASN A 192 2.00 20.68 13.07
C ASN A 192 1.44 22.00 12.53
N LEU A 193 2.24 23.06 12.55
CA LEU A 193 1.86 24.36 12.01
C LEU A 193 1.70 24.30 10.48
N ARG A 194 2.56 23.56 9.78
CA ARG A 194 2.43 23.32 8.32
C ARG A 194 1.18 22.52 7.98
N VAL A 195 0.79 21.54 8.81
CA VAL A 195 -0.45 20.78 8.64
C VAL A 195 -1.67 21.69 8.82
N GLN A 196 -1.67 22.56 9.83
CA GLN A 196 -2.77 23.52 10.07
C GLN A 196 -2.90 24.54 8.93
N ASN A 197 -1.78 25.00 8.37
CA ASN A 197 -1.73 26.01 7.31
C ASN A 197 -1.45 25.41 5.93
N ARG A 198 -1.82 24.13 5.71
CA ARG A 198 -1.47 23.33 4.54
C ARG A 198 -1.80 24.02 3.23
N LYS A 199 -3.04 24.47 3.06
CA LYS A 199 -3.56 24.96 1.78
C LYS A 199 -2.68 26.07 1.23
N GLU A 200 -2.45 27.12 2.03
CA GLU A 200 -1.63 28.26 1.65
C GLU A 200 -0.17 27.86 1.39
N LEU A 201 0.42 27.03 2.25
CA LEU A 201 1.81 26.58 2.05
C LEU A 201 1.95 25.81 0.74
N ILE A 202 1.03 24.89 0.45
CA ILE A 202 1.06 24.09 -0.78
C ILE A 202 0.86 24.97 -2.01
N ASP A 203 0.03 26.01 -1.96
CA ASP A 203 -0.14 26.95 -3.08
C ASP A 203 1.18 27.71 -3.38
N ILE A 204 1.89 28.17 -2.34
CA ILE A 204 3.21 28.81 -2.46
C ILE A 204 4.22 27.86 -3.11
N LEU A 205 4.34 26.65 -2.57
CA LEU A 205 5.30 25.66 -3.08
C LEU A 205 4.95 25.22 -4.50
N SER A 206 3.66 24.99 -4.79
CA SER A 206 3.19 24.55 -6.12
C SER A 206 3.47 25.60 -7.19
N THR A 207 3.23 26.88 -6.89
CA THR A 207 3.59 27.99 -7.78
C THR A 207 5.06 27.88 -8.16
N ARG A 208 5.93 27.70 -7.15
CA ARG A 208 7.36 27.64 -7.39
C ARG A 208 7.79 26.39 -8.17
N PHE A 209 7.25 25.20 -7.85
CA PHE A 209 7.56 23.97 -8.57
C PHE A 209 7.12 24.03 -10.05
N SER A 210 6.07 24.77 -10.39
CA SER A 210 5.59 24.90 -11.77
C SER A 210 6.56 25.64 -12.72
N GLU A 211 7.53 26.39 -12.17
CA GLU A 211 8.42 27.25 -12.96
C GLU A 211 9.53 26.51 -13.71
N LYS A 212 9.87 25.29 -13.31
CA LYS A 212 10.96 24.50 -13.92
C LYS A 212 10.48 23.12 -14.34
N THR A 213 11.21 22.54 -15.29
CA THR A 213 10.99 21.15 -15.71
C THR A 213 11.32 20.19 -14.57
N THR A 214 10.72 19.00 -14.59
CA THR A 214 10.97 17.94 -13.60
C THR A 214 12.46 17.65 -13.48
N ILE A 215 13.16 17.46 -14.60
CA ILE A 215 14.59 17.16 -14.59
C ILE A 215 15.42 18.24 -13.90
N LYS A 216 15.05 19.52 -14.06
CA LYS A 216 15.78 20.61 -13.41
C LYS A 216 15.57 20.62 -11.91
N TRP A 217 14.38 20.26 -11.43
CA TRP A 217 14.15 20.05 -10.01
C TRP A 217 14.93 18.87 -9.47
N LEU A 218 14.94 17.72 -10.17
CA LEU A 218 15.71 16.56 -9.74
C LEU A 218 17.19 16.90 -9.53
N GLN A 219 17.79 17.67 -10.45
CA GLN A 219 19.17 18.16 -10.31
C GLN A 219 19.37 19.12 -9.13
N LEU A 220 18.40 19.99 -8.85
CA LEU A 220 18.50 20.94 -7.73
C LEU A 220 18.34 20.26 -6.36
N PHE A 221 17.64 19.14 -6.31
CA PHE A 221 17.46 18.33 -5.10
C PHE A 221 18.59 17.32 -4.88
N GLU A 222 19.44 17.09 -5.87
CA GLU A 222 20.54 16.12 -5.80
C GLU A 222 21.51 16.46 -4.66
N GLY A 223 21.84 15.45 -3.84
CA GLY A 223 22.70 15.60 -2.67
C GLY A 223 22.09 16.37 -1.49
N SER A 224 20.82 16.82 -1.58
CA SER A 224 20.20 17.63 -0.51
C SER A 224 19.84 16.86 0.77
N GLY A 225 19.78 15.53 0.71
CA GLY A 225 19.27 14.68 1.80
C GLY A 225 17.75 14.73 2.01
N VAL A 226 17.01 15.47 1.19
CA VAL A 226 15.54 15.43 1.14
C VAL A 226 15.10 14.27 0.24
N PRO A 227 14.10 13.46 0.62
CA PRO A 227 13.47 12.49 -0.28
C PRO A 227 12.64 13.14 -1.40
N TYR A 228 12.90 12.74 -2.65
CA TYR A 228 12.18 13.22 -3.83
C TYR A 228 12.20 12.19 -4.98
N GLY A 229 11.32 12.35 -5.96
CA GLY A 229 11.34 11.56 -7.20
C GLY A 229 10.31 12.01 -8.23
N PRO A 230 10.48 11.69 -9.53
CA PRO A 230 9.47 11.98 -10.55
C PRO A 230 8.26 11.04 -10.44
N ILE A 231 7.10 11.44 -10.97
CA ILE A 231 6.04 10.48 -11.31
C ILE A 231 6.30 9.97 -12.73
N ASN A 232 6.78 8.74 -12.84
CA ASN A 232 7.15 8.11 -14.10
C ASN A 232 5.97 7.46 -14.80
N ASN A 233 5.95 7.54 -16.14
CA ASN A 233 5.20 6.61 -16.97
C ASN A 233 5.96 5.27 -17.13
N MET A 234 5.35 4.27 -17.78
CA MET A 234 5.96 2.94 -17.89
C MET A 234 7.26 2.93 -18.69
N GLN A 235 7.36 3.73 -19.76
CA GLN A 235 8.60 3.85 -20.53
C GLN A 235 9.75 4.35 -19.64
N GLN A 236 9.50 5.36 -18.82
CA GLN A 236 10.47 5.92 -17.89
C GLN A 236 10.85 4.90 -16.80
N VAL A 237 9.90 4.12 -16.27
CA VAL A 237 10.21 3.04 -15.31
C VAL A 237 11.18 2.02 -15.91
N PHE A 238 10.92 1.52 -17.13
CA PHE A 238 11.76 0.50 -17.75
C PHE A 238 13.05 1.05 -18.41
N SER A 239 13.24 2.36 -18.40
CA SER A 239 14.47 3.01 -18.87
C SER A 239 15.31 3.58 -17.71
N ASP A 240 14.85 3.44 -16.46
CA ASP A 240 15.57 3.91 -15.28
C ASP A 240 16.76 2.99 -14.99
N PRO A 241 18.00 3.51 -14.88
CA PRO A 241 19.18 2.66 -14.64
C PRO A 241 19.16 1.85 -13.34
N GLN A 242 18.34 2.22 -12.37
CA GLN A 242 18.22 1.50 -11.10
C GLN A 242 17.25 0.30 -11.18
N VAL A 243 16.36 0.27 -12.18
CA VAL A 243 15.35 -0.77 -12.42
C VAL A 243 15.85 -1.79 -13.43
#